data_AF-A0A969KTT6-F1
#
_entry.id   AF-A0A969KTT6-F1
#
_cell.length_a   1.000
_cell.length_b   1.000
_cell.length_c   1.000
_cell.angle_alpha   90.00
_cell.angle_beta   90.00
_cell.angle_gamma   90.00
#
_symmetry.space_group_name_H-M   'P 1'
#
loop_
_entity.id
_entity.type
_entity.pdbx_description
1 polymer ?
#
loop_
_entity_poly.entity_id
_entity_poly.type
_entity_poly.pdbx_seq_one_letter_code
_entity_poly.pdbx_strand_id
1 'polypeptide(L)'
;MANPTFKDHFSDHAQNYAKYRPGYPTVLFDYLATLVERPEVAWDCATGNGQAALGLAAHFPTVYATDASAEQIAHAFPHERIHYRVASAESSGLANCSVDLVTVGLALHWFDRERFYQEVQRVVKPGGRSRSGVQGDFSCLGQLPRSTKR
;
A
#
# COMPACT_ATOMS: atom_id res chain seq x y z
N MET A 1 -32.30 -14.58 2.53
CA MET A 1 -30.88 -14.92 2.33
C MET A 1 -30.08 -13.91 3.14
N ALA A 2 -29.44 -14.35 4.21
CA ALA A 2 -28.80 -13.46 5.18
C ALA A 2 -27.46 -12.94 4.64
N ASN A 3 -27.29 -11.62 4.72
CA ASN A 3 -26.07 -10.89 4.34
C ASN A 3 -24.95 -11.26 5.34
N PRO A 4 -23.75 -11.70 4.90
CA PRO A 4 -22.68 -12.01 5.84
C PRO A 4 -22.23 -10.71 6.52
N THR A 5 -22.53 -10.60 7.80
CA THR A 5 -22.08 -9.53 8.69
C THR A 5 -20.55 -9.52 8.72
N PHE A 6 -19.93 -8.49 8.16
CA PHE A 6 -18.55 -8.12 8.44
C PHE A 6 -18.42 -7.93 9.96
N LYS A 7 -17.71 -8.84 10.64
CA LYS A 7 -17.40 -8.68 12.06
C LYS A 7 -16.35 -7.59 12.16
N ASP A 8 -16.76 -6.45 12.70
CA ASP A 8 -15.88 -5.33 13.03
C ASP A 8 -14.94 -5.72 14.18
N HIS A 9 -13.83 -6.35 13.82
CA HIS A 9 -12.68 -6.60 14.70
C HIS A 9 -11.67 -5.43 14.68
N PHE A 10 -11.99 -4.34 13.97
CA PHE A 10 -11.05 -3.27 13.60
C PHE A 10 -11.10 -2.10 14.58
N SER A 11 -12.27 -1.78 15.13
CA SER A 11 -12.48 -0.64 16.03
C SER A 11 -11.68 -0.73 17.33
N ASP A 12 -11.63 -1.90 17.99
CA ASP A 12 -10.93 -2.07 19.28
C ASP A 12 -9.39 -2.17 19.17
N HIS A 13 -8.84 -2.48 17.98
CA HIS A 13 -7.39 -2.66 17.78
C HIS A 13 -6.71 -1.54 16.99
N ALA A 14 -7.46 -0.74 16.23
CA ALA A 14 -6.98 0.39 15.44
C ALA A 14 -6.08 1.35 16.25
N GLN A 15 -6.51 1.72 17.46
CA GLN A 15 -5.77 2.66 18.32
C GLN A 15 -4.43 2.10 18.81
N ASN A 16 -4.29 0.77 18.92
CA ASN A 16 -3.04 0.14 19.34
C ASN A 16 -2.03 0.03 18.17
N TYR A 17 -2.49 -0.15 16.92
CA TYR A 17 -1.58 -0.26 15.76
C TYR A 17 -0.79 1.02 15.48
N ALA A 18 -1.41 2.20 15.61
CA ALA A 18 -0.74 3.48 15.41
C ALA A 18 0.43 3.71 16.38
N LYS A 19 0.35 3.13 17.59
CA LYS A 19 1.30 3.32 18.70
C LYS A 19 2.60 2.53 18.55
N TYR A 20 2.63 1.46 17.75
CA TYR A 20 3.79 0.57 17.59
C TYR A 20 4.57 0.74 16.27
N ARG A 21 4.24 1.73 15.44
CA ARG A 21 5.03 2.09 14.26
C ARG A 21 5.74 3.42 14.49
N PRO A 22 6.96 3.44 15.07
CA PRO A 22 7.85 4.59 14.84
C PRO A 22 7.91 4.81 13.32
N GLY A 23 7.68 6.05 12.89
CA GLY A 23 7.44 6.38 11.48
C GLY A 23 8.47 5.72 10.56
N TYR A 24 8.01 5.25 9.39
CA TYR A 24 8.89 4.66 8.38
C TYR A 24 10.04 5.64 8.07
N PRO A 25 11.31 5.18 8.07
CA PRO A 25 12.43 6.07 7.83
C PRO A 25 12.38 6.60 6.40
N THR A 26 12.70 7.87 6.19
CA THR A 26 12.60 8.53 4.86
C THR A 26 13.41 7.79 3.79
N VAL A 27 14.57 7.23 4.15
CA VAL A 27 15.44 6.44 3.27
C VAL A 27 14.76 5.24 2.62
N LEU A 28 13.69 4.71 3.24
CA LEU A 28 12.88 3.66 2.65
C LEU A 28 12.14 4.17 1.42
N PHE A 29 11.53 5.36 1.50
CA PHE A 29 10.78 5.95 0.40
C PHE A 29 11.72 6.48 -0.68
N ASP A 30 12.91 6.99 -0.30
CA ASP A 30 13.99 7.28 -1.24
C ASP A 30 14.32 6.05 -2.08
N TYR A 31 14.54 4.90 -1.42
CA TYR A 31 14.81 3.63 -2.10
C TYR A 31 13.67 3.18 -3.00
N LEU A 32 12.43 3.21 -2.50
CA LEU A 32 11.25 2.82 -3.28
C LEU A 32 11.10 3.66 -4.56
N ALA A 33 11.37 4.97 -4.49
CA ALA A 33 11.33 5.85 -5.64
C ALA A 33 12.37 5.48 -6.72
N THR A 34 13.49 4.85 -6.34
CA THR A 34 14.50 4.36 -7.30
C THR A 34 14.11 3.07 -8.02
N LEU A 35 13.06 2.37 -7.56
CA LEU A 35 12.58 1.15 -8.19
C LEU A 35 11.79 1.43 -9.48
N VAL A 36 11.29 2.65 -9.64
CA VAL A 36 10.51 3.09 -10.79
C VAL A 36 11.30 4.14 -11.59
N GLU A 37 11.26 4.07 -12.93
CA GLU A 37 11.98 5.03 -13.77
C GLU A 37 11.38 6.44 -13.69
N ARG A 38 10.05 6.52 -13.57
CA ARG A 38 9.29 7.76 -13.45
C ARG A 38 8.22 7.59 -12.36
N PRO A 39 8.48 8.06 -11.12
CA PRO A 39 7.50 7.96 -10.05
C PRO A 39 6.37 8.97 -10.26
N GLU A 40 5.21 8.52 -10.75
CA GLU A 40 4.03 9.37 -10.94
C GLU A 40 2.90 9.01 -9.97
N VAL A 41 2.59 7.71 -9.87
CA VAL A 41 1.45 7.19 -9.12
C VAL A 41 1.87 5.99 -8.27
N ALA A 42 1.71 6.09 -6.95
CA ALA A 42 1.83 4.96 -6.03
C ALA A 42 0.48 4.50 -5.50
N TRP A 43 0.35 3.23 -5.17
CA TRP A 43 -0.75 2.68 -4.39
C TRP A 43 -0.25 2.13 -3.05
N ASP A 44 -0.71 2.73 -1.95
CA ASP A 44 -0.53 2.21 -0.60
C ASP A 44 -1.75 1.38 -0.19
N CYS A 45 -1.59 0.06 -0.20
CA CYS A 45 -2.64 -0.89 0.10
C CYS A 45 -2.65 -1.27 1.59
N ALA A 46 -3.84 -1.25 2.20
CA ALA A 46 -4.04 -1.34 3.64
C ALA A 46 -3.24 -0.27 4.40
N THR A 47 -3.51 0.97 4.01
CA THR A 47 -2.79 2.18 4.42
C THR A 47 -3.02 2.55 5.90
N GLY A 48 -4.07 2.01 6.52
CA GLY A 48 -4.57 2.47 7.81
C GLY A 48 -4.92 3.96 7.75
N ASN A 49 -4.39 4.74 8.69
CA ASN A 49 -4.50 6.20 8.68
C ASN A 49 -3.56 6.91 7.67
N GLY A 50 -2.76 6.19 6.88
CA GLY A 50 -1.92 6.81 5.85
C GLY A 50 -0.44 7.01 6.20
N GLN A 51 0.10 6.28 7.17
CA GLN A 51 1.50 6.47 7.60
C GLN A 51 2.53 6.24 6.48
N ALA A 52 2.35 5.20 5.65
CA ALA A 52 3.24 4.94 4.52
C ALA A 52 2.90 5.85 3.33
N ALA A 53 1.62 6.09 3.07
CA ALA A 53 1.17 7.03 2.05
C ALA A 53 1.80 8.44 2.17
N LEU A 54 1.99 8.95 3.39
CA LEU A 54 2.70 10.22 3.63
C LEU A 54 4.15 10.19 3.14
N GLY A 55 4.87 9.10 3.40
CA GLY A 55 6.24 8.95 2.91
C GLY A 55 6.31 8.81 1.39
N LEU A 56 5.34 8.10 0.79
CA LEU A 56 5.23 8.00 -0.67
C LEU A 56 4.94 9.37 -1.32
N ALA A 57 4.10 10.20 -0.70
CA ALA A 57 3.73 11.51 -1.24
C ALA A 57 4.90 12.51 -1.34
N ALA A 58 6.06 12.21 -0.71
CA ALA A 58 7.29 12.95 -0.89
C ALA A 58 7.96 12.70 -2.26
N HIS A 59 7.69 11.55 -2.89
CA HIS A 59 8.31 11.12 -4.15
C HIS A 59 7.32 10.96 -5.30
N PHE A 60 6.06 10.64 -4.99
CA PHE A 60 5.01 10.41 -5.96
C PHE A 60 4.02 11.59 -5.98
N PRO A 61 3.81 12.25 -7.13
CA PRO A 61 2.81 13.29 -7.29
C PRO A 61 1.38 12.86 -6.92
N THR A 62 1.06 11.58 -7.11
CA THR A 62 -0.24 10.99 -6.76
C THR A 62 -0.05 9.72 -5.95
N VAL A 63 -0.76 9.60 -4.82
CA VAL A 63 -0.83 8.39 -4.03
C VAL A 63 -2.28 7.99 -3.85
N TYR A 64 -2.65 6.81 -4.32
CA TYR A 64 -3.90 6.17 -3.91
C TYR A 64 -3.65 5.39 -2.63
N ALA A 65 -4.45 5.63 -1.61
CA ALA A 65 -4.29 5.00 -0.31
C ALA A 65 -5.61 4.29 0.05
N THR A 66 -5.59 2.96 0.13
CA THR A 66 -6.79 2.18 0.37
C THR A 66 -6.73 1.43 1.69
N ASP A 67 -7.87 1.33 2.36
CA ASP A 67 -8.05 0.43 3.51
C ASP A 67 -9.46 -0.16 3.49
N ALA A 68 -9.62 -1.37 4.01
CA ALA A 68 -10.93 -1.99 4.14
C ALA A 68 -11.75 -1.34 5.27
N SER A 69 -11.09 -0.72 6.25
CA SER A 69 -11.73 -0.03 7.36
C SER A 69 -12.09 1.41 6.98
N ALA A 70 -13.39 1.69 6.90
CA ALA A 70 -13.90 3.06 6.75
C ALA A 70 -13.49 3.97 7.93
N GLU A 71 -13.34 3.42 9.12
CA GLU A 71 -12.89 4.16 10.31
C GLU A 71 -11.43 4.60 10.20
N GLN A 72 -10.55 3.75 9.67
CA GLN A 72 -9.16 4.11 9.40
C GLN A 72 -9.07 5.27 8.40
N ILE A 73 -9.84 5.18 7.31
CA ILE A 73 -9.90 6.22 6.26
C ILE A 73 -10.49 7.52 6.81
N ALA A 74 -11.50 7.47 7.68
CA ALA A 74 -12.09 8.66 8.30
C ALA A 74 -11.09 9.41 9.19
N HIS A 75 -10.10 8.72 9.74
CA HIS A 75 -9.04 9.29 10.57
C HIS A 75 -7.69 9.40 9.83
N ALA A 76 -7.72 9.38 8.49
CA ALA A 76 -6.51 9.47 7.69
C ALA A 76 -5.87 10.86 7.78
N PHE A 77 -4.55 10.92 7.68
CA PHE A 77 -3.81 12.18 7.67
C PHE A 77 -4.07 12.93 6.36
N PRO A 78 -4.65 14.15 6.39
CA PRO A 78 -4.97 14.87 5.17
C PRO A 78 -3.68 15.28 4.43
N HIS A 79 -3.66 15.08 3.11
CA HIS A 79 -2.55 15.49 2.25
C HIS A 79 -3.04 15.70 0.81
N GLU A 80 -2.58 16.77 0.15
CA GLU A 80 -3.07 17.18 -1.18
C GLU A 80 -2.83 16.13 -2.28
N ARG A 81 -1.77 15.32 -2.13
CA ARG A 81 -1.35 14.29 -3.09
C ARG A 81 -1.94 12.90 -2.80
N ILE A 82 -2.68 12.73 -1.69
CA ILE A 82 -3.15 11.42 -1.25
C ILE A 82 -4.67 11.33 -1.42
N HIS A 83 -5.10 10.31 -2.16
CA HIS A 83 -6.50 9.99 -2.39
C HIS A 83 -6.89 8.76 -1.58
N TYR A 84 -7.47 9.00 -0.41
CA TYR A 84 -7.96 7.94 0.47
C TYR A 84 -9.28 7.34 -0.02
N ARG A 85 -9.40 6.01 -0.03
CA ARG A 85 -10.62 5.29 -0.41
C ARG A 85 -10.83 4.05 0.44
N VAL A 86 -12.09 3.74 0.75
CA VAL A 86 -12.45 2.46 1.37
C VAL A 86 -12.48 1.38 0.29
N ALA A 87 -11.55 0.43 0.35
CA ALA A 87 -11.43 -0.66 -0.60
C ALA A 87 -10.60 -1.80 0.00
N SER A 88 -10.95 -3.05 -0.33
CA SER A 88 -10.14 -4.21 0.06
C SER A 88 -8.89 -4.32 -0.81
N ALA A 89 -7.89 -5.07 -0.34
CA ALA A 89 -6.64 -5.29 -1.07
C ALA A 89 -6.87 -6.00 -2.42
N GLU A 90 -7.86 -6.89 -2.47
CA GLU A 90 -8.22 -7.70 -3.64
C GLU A 90 -9.14 -6.97 -4.63
N SER A 91 -9.63 -5.78 -4.29
CA SER A 91 -10.54 -4.99 -5.12
C SER A 91 -10.34 -3.50 -4.85
N SER A 92 -9.25 -2.97 -5.40
CA SER A 92 -8.78 -1.59 -5.17
C SER A 92 -9.69 -0.50 -5.77
N GLY A 93 -10.48 -0.87 -6.79
CA GLY A 93 -11.24 0.09 -7.61
C GLY A 93 -10.36 0.99 -8.49
N LEU A 94 -9.06 0.72 -8.59
CA LEU A 94 -8.14 1.44 -9.48
C LEU A 94 -8.27 0.95 -10.93
N ALA A 95 -7.92 1.82 -11.88
CA ALA A 95 -7.91 1.45 -13.29
C ALA A 95 -6.81 0.43 -13.60
N ASN A 96 -6.98 -0.34 -14.68
CA ASN A 96 -5.94 -1.23 -15.16
C ASN A 96 -4.69 -0.42 -15.53
N CYS A 97 -3.50 -0.95 -15.28
CA CYS A 97 -2.24 -0.36 -15.74
C CYS A 97 -2.10 1.13 -15.36
N SER A 98 -2.43 1.50 -14.12
CA SER A 98 -2.54 2.89 -13.66
C SER A 98 -1.52 3.30 -12.60
N VAL A 99 -0.83 2.36 -11.95
CA VAL A 99 0.12 2.65 -10.88
C VAL A 99 1.53 2.20 -11.23
N ASP A 100 2.53 2.95 -10.76
CA ASP A 100 3.96 2.67 -10.95
C ASP A 100 4.51 1.76 -9.85
N LEU A 101 4.01 1.93 -8.62
CA LEU A 101 4.46 1.21 -7.43
C LEU A 101 3.27 0.78 -6.56
N VAL A 102 3.32 -0.44 -6.01
CA VAL A 102 2.39 -0.90 -4.97
C VAL A 102 3.14 -1.21 -3.68
N THR A 103 2.68 -0.62 -2.58
CA THR A 103 3.19 -0.92 -1.24
C THR A 103 2.12 -1.58 -0.38
N VAL A 104 2.56 -2.50 0.47
CA VAL A 104 1.77 -3.00 1.60
C VAL A 104 2.65 -2.92 2.83
N GLY A 105 2.14 -2.32 3.90
CA GLY A 105 2.77 -2.27 5.22
C GLY A 105 2.85 -3.64 5.89
N LEU A 106 2.15 -3.78 7.02
CA LEU A 106 2.13 -5.03 7.79
C LEU A 106 0.86 -5.88 7.54
N ALA A 107 0.10 -5.61 6.48
CA ALA A 107 -1.23 -6.19 6.31
C ALA A 107 -1.29 -7.46 5.44
N LEU A 108 -0.20 -7.81 4.75
CA LEU A 108 -0.19 -8.89 3.74
C LEU A 108 -0.68 -10.25 4.28
N HIS A 109 -0.50 -10.51 5.58
CA HIS A 109 -0.93 -11.76 6.23
C HIS A 109 -2.45 -11.90 6.39
N TRP A 110 -3.21 -10.82 6.20
CA TRP A 110 -4.67 -10.82 6.26
C TRP A 110 -5.34 -11.04 4.89
N PHE A 111 -4.57 -11.01 3.80
CA PHE A 111 -5.14 -10.97 2.45
C PHE A 111 -5.38 -12.37 1.89
N ASP A 112 -6.35 -12.47 0.98
CA ASP A 112 -6.32 -13.53 -0.02
C ASP A 112 -5.19 -13.23 -1.00
N ARG A 113 -4.05 -13.88 -0.80
CA ARG A 113 -2.82 -13.59 -1.55
C ARG A 113 -2.97 -13.81 -3.05
N GLU A 114 -3.73 -14.82 -3.46
CA GLU A 114 -3.90 -15.12 -4.89
C GLU A 114 -4.67 -13.99 -5.56
N ARG A 115 -5.81 -13.61 -5.00
CA ARG A 115 -6.64 -12.52 -5.52
C ARG A 115 -5.94 -11.17 -5.42
N PHE A 116 -5.20 -10.95 -4.33
CA PHE A 116 -4.39 -9.74 -4.17
C PHE A 116 -3.33 -9.61 -5.25
N TYR A 117 -2.57 -10.67 -5.56
CA TYR A 117 -1.55 -10.59 -6.61
C TYR A 117 -2.16 -10.42 -8.01
N GLN A 118 -3.34 -11.01 -8.27
CA GLN A 118 -4.09 -10.74 -9.51
C GLN A 118 -4.46 -9.25 -9.61
N GLU A 119 -4.91 -8.65 -8.50
CA GLU A 119 -5.23 -7.23 -8.44
C GLU A 119 -4.00 -6.34 -8.65
N VAL A 120 -2.87 -6.66 -8.01
CA VAL A 120 -1.59 -5.98 -8.23
C VAL A 120 -1.18 -6.04 -9.70
N GLN A 121 -1.21 -7.22 -10.31
CA GLN A 121 -0.88 -7.39 -11.73
C GLN A 121 -1.81 -6.59 -12.65
N ARG A 122 -3.09 -6.49 -12.29
CA ARG A 122 -4.07 -5.73 -13.06
C ARG A 122 -3.79 -4.22 -13.03
N VAL A 123 -3.42 -3.67 -11.87
CA VAL A 123 -3.29 -2.22 -11.69
C VAL A 123 -1.91 -1.68 -12.04
N VAL A 124 -0.84 -2.49 -11.97
CA VAL A 124 0.52 -2.01 -12.25
C VAL A 124 0.73 -1.80 -13.75
N LYS A 125 1.37 -0.68 -14.13
CA LYS A 125 1.70 -0.36 -15.53
C LYS A 125 2.61 -1.43 -16.15
N PRO A 126 2.38 -1.84 -17.42
CA PRO A 126 3.31 -2.68 -18.17
C PRO A 126 4.64 -1.94 -18.32
N GLY A 127 5.71 -2.45 -17.72
CA GLY A 127 7.00 -1.77 -17.69
C GLY A 127 7.33 -1.07 -16.37
N GLY A 128 6.47 -1.16 -15.35
CA GLY A 128 6.88 -1.04 -13.94
C GLY A 128 7.84 -2.19 -13.62
N ARG A 129 9.08 -2.05 -14.07
CA ARG A 129 10.16 -3.02 -13.92
C ARG A 129 10.99 -2.61 -12.73
N SER A 130 11.00 -3.43 -11.69
CA SER A 130 12.10 -3.42 -10.75
C SER A 130 13.38 -3.62 -11.54
N ARG A 131 14.45 -3.02 -11.05
CA ARG A 131 15.80 -3.32 -11.52
C ARG A 131 16.16 -4.82 -11.39
N SER A 132 15.35 -5.64 -10.71
CA SER A 132 15.51 -7.11 -10.59
C SER A 132 14.78 -7.93 -11.65
N GLY A 133 14.05 -7.32 -12.59
CA GLY A 133 13.46 -8.04 -13.73
C GLY A 133 12.21 -8.87 -13.40
N VAL A 134 11.55 -8.59 -12.27
CA VAL A 134 10.23 -9.15 -11.96
C VAL A 134 9.17 -8.18 -12.48
N GLN A 135 8.12 -8.69 -13.11
CA GLN A 135 7.05 -7.86 -13.64
C GLN A 135 6.12 -7.41 -12.50
N GLY A 136 6.18 -6.12 -12.18
CA GLY A 136 5.34 -5.45 -11.18
C GLY A 136 6.00 -5.31 -9.82
N ASP A 137 6.28 -4.08 -9.40
CA ASP A 137 6.99 -3.80 -8.16
C ASP A 137 6.03 -3.78 -6.99
N PHE A 138 5.85 -4.98 -6.44
CA PHE A 138 5.26 -5.19 -5.13
C PHE A 138 6.35 -5.09 -4.07
N SER A 139 6.31 -4.06 -3.22
CA SER A 139 7.20 -3.94 -2.07
C SER A 139 6.44 -4.12 -0.76
N CYS A 140 6.75 -5.20 -0.05
CA CYS A 140 6.28 -5.41 1.33
C CYS A 140 7.15 -4.59 2.29
N LEU A 141 6.59 -3.52 2.84
CA LEU A 141 7.24 -2.64 3.80
C LEU A 141 7.34 -3.36 5.16
N GLY A 142 8.40 -4.16 5.31
CA GLY A 142 8.65 -4.99 6.49
C GLY A 142 9.61 -6.15 6.23
N GLN A 143 9.93 -6.44 4.96
CA GLN A 143 10.99 -7.37 4.57
C GLN A 143 12.01 -6.61 3.72
N LEU A 144 12.87 -5.83 4.37
CA LEU A 144 14.15 -5.47 3.75
C LEU A 144 14.85 -6.78 3.35
N PRO A 145 15.48 -6.87 2.16
CA PRO A 145 16.34 -7.99 1.88
C PRO A 145 17.37 -8.06 3.01
N ARG A 146 17.41 -9.18 3.74
CA ARG A 146 18.53 -9.45 4.65
C ARG A 146 19.77 -9.26 3.81
N SER A 147 20.63 -8.30 4.18
CA SER A 147 21.94 -8.20 3.54
C SER A 147 22.58 -9.56 3.66
N THR A 148 22.81 -10.25 2.55
CA THR A 148 23.70 -11.40 2.52
C THR A 148 25.09 -10.84 2.76
N LYS A 149 25.45 -10.75 4.05
CA LYS A 149 26.84 -10.71 4.46
C LYS A 149 27.42 -12.09 4.15
N ARG A 150 28.12 -12.17 3.02
CA ARG A 150 29.41 -12.85 2.75
C ARG A 150 29.48 -13.28 1.30
#